data_AF-A0A2G6JST3-F1
#
_entry.id   AF-A0A2G6JST3-F1
#
_cell.length_a   1.000
_cell.length_b   1.000
_cell.length_c   1.000
_cell.angle_alpha   90.00
_cell.angle_beta   90.00
_cell.angle_gamma   90.00
#
_symmetry.space_group_name_H-M   'P 1'
#
loop_
_entity.id
_entity.type
_entity.pdbx_description
1 polymer ?
#
loop_
_entity_poly.entity_id
_entity_poly.type
_entity_poly.pdbx_seq_one_letter_code
_entity_poly.pdbx_strand_id
1 'polypeptide(L)'
;MSFSWFDATESLDEDAPVFVISVAAQLAGMHPQTLRQYDRLGLVVPTRTGGGGRRYSARDVALLREVQRLSQNEGVNLAGIQRIMALEAEVAALRSRLAELSEHLDSALSAAQRSRRVFAAGPTGDVEAVRAGQRPRRGRTGSGEVVLWRPHRRSSWTG
;
A
#
# COMPACT_ATOMS: atom_id res chain seq x y z
N MET A 1 16.30 -9.74 18.54
CA MET A 1 16.01 -10.90 17.68
C MET A 1 15.33 -10.37 16.43
N SER A 2 16.08 -10.22 15.33
CA SER A 2 15.55 -9.72 14.06
C SER A 2 14.80 -10.86 13.38
N PHE A 3 13.47 -10.80 13.42
CA PHE A 3 12.60 -11.69 12.66
C PHE A 3 12.49 -11.08 11.25
N SER A 4 13.41 -11.47 10.38
CA SER A 4 13.47 -11.05 8.96
C SER A 4 12.34 -11.73 8.19
N TRP A 5 11.11 -11.28 8.41
CA TRP A 5 9.94 -11.77 7.68
C TRP A 5 9.72 -10.94 6.42
N PHE A 6 9.75 -11.63 5.28
CA PHE A 6 9.40 -11.14 3.96
C PHE A 6 10.33 -10.07 3.35
N ASP A 7 11.41 -10.54 2.73
CA ASP A 7 12.04 -9.78 1.64
C ASP A 7 11.05 -9.76 0.47
N ALA A 8 10.37 -8.63 0.29
CA ALA A 8 9.19 -8.52 -0.58
C ALA A 8 9.54 -8.43 -2.08
N THR A 9 10.72 -8.88 -2.51
CA THR A 9 11.24 -8.58 -3.85
C THR A 9 11.41 -9.78 -4.80
N GLU A 10 11.16 -11.04 -4.39
CA GLU A 10 11.49 -12.20 -5.25
C GLU A 10 10.36 -13.20 -5.61
N SER A 11 9.11 -13.04 -5.14
CA SER A 11 8.26 -14.23 -4.89
C SER A 11 6.92 -14.39 -5.63
N LEU A 12 6.74 -13.86 -6.86
CA LEU A 12 5.45 -14.04 -7.58
C LEU A 12 5.11 -15.54 -7.84
N ASP A 13 6.11 -16.41 -7.98
CA ASP A 13 5.91 -17.87 -8.11
C ASP A 13 5.64 -18.56 -6.76
N GLU A 14 6.02 -17.96 -5.63
CA GLU A 14 5.86 -18.61 -4.32
C GLU A 14 4.42 -18.60 -3.82
N ASP A 15 3.59 -17.72 -4.35
CA ASP A 15 2.15 -17.63 -4.05
C ASP A 15 1.31 -18.60 -4.88
N ALA A 16 1.89 -19.22 -5.91
CA ALA A 16 1.18 -20.18 -6.75
C ALA A 16 0.78 -21.43 -5.91
N PRO A 17 -0.52 -21.76 -5.79
CA PRO A 17 -0.96 -22.91 -5.01
C PRO A 17 -0.77 -24.19 -5.84
N VAL A 18 0.44 -24.75 -5.82
CA VAL A 18 0.84 -25.94 -6.60
C VAL A 18 0.97 -27.21 -5.75
N PHE A 19 1.21 -27.11 -4.44
CA PHE A 19 1.51 -28.27 -3.61
C PHE A 19 0.26 -28.91 -3.00
N VAL A 20 0.11 -30.23 -3.12
CA VAL A 20 -0.92 -30.98 -2.39
C VAL A 20 -0.51 -31.18 -0.93
N ILE A 21 -1.47 -31.51 -0.06
CA ILE A 21 -1.24 -31.64 1.40
C ILE A 21 -0.11 -32.61 1.78
N SER A 22 0.06 -33.71 1.04
CA SER A 22 1.14 -34.68 1.29
C SER A 22 2.52 -34.07 1.01
N VAL A 23 2.66 -33.40 -0.12
CA VAL A 23 3.90 -32.72 -0.53
C VAL A 23 4.21 -31.56 0.41
N ALA A 24 3.21 -30.74 0.73
CA ALA A 24 3.36 -29.64 1.67
C ALA A 24 3.80 -30.12 3.07
N ALA A 25 3.21 -31.21 3.57
CA ALA A 25 3.60 -31.80 4.85
C ALA A 25 5.05 -32.30 4.84
N GLN A 26 5.46 -32.97 3.76
CA GLN A 26 6.83 -33.45 3.60
C GLN A 26 7.83 -32.29 3.53
N LEU A 27 7.54 -31.27 2.72
CA LEU A 27 8.39 -30.08 2.61
C LEU A 27 8.47 -29.31 3.93
N ALA A 28 7.37 -29.26 4.68
CA ALA A 28 7.32 -28.60 5.97
C ALA A 28 7.88 -29.47 7.12
N GLY A 29 8.31 -30.71 6.86
CA GLY A 29 8.88 -31.59 7.89
C GLY A 29 7.87 -32.03 8.96
N MET A 30 6.58 -32.16 8.60
CA MET A 30 5.51 -32.50 9.52
C MET A 30 4.62 -33.64 9.00
N HIS A 31 3.86 -34.26 9.90
CA HIS A 31 2.91 -35.31 9.52
C HIS A 31 1.67 -34.68 8.84
N PRO A 32 1.09 -35.29 7.78
CA PRO A 32 -0.10 -34.77 7.12
C PRO A 32 -1.31 -34.56 8.05
N GLN A 33 -1.42 -35.34 9.13
CA GLN A 33 -2.45 -35.17 10.16
C GLN A 33 -2.27 -33.85 10.94
N THR A 34 -1.04 -33.48 11.27
CA THR A 34 -0.70 -32.23 11.96
C THR A 34 -0.97 -31.04 11.05
N LEU A 35 -0.61 -31.15 9.77
CA LEU A 35 -0.95 -30.13 8.79
C LEU A 35 -2.47 -29.91 8.66
N ARG A 36 -3.27 -30.98 8.65
CA ARG A 36 -4.74 -30.90 8.69
C ARG A 36 -5.26 -30.24 9.98
N GLN A 37 -4.59 -30.42 11.10
CA GLN A 37 -4.96 -29.75 12.35
C GLN A 37 -4.70 -28.25 12.24
N TYR A 38 -3.53 -27.85 11.73
CA TYR A 38 -3.16 -26.44 11.60
C TYR A 38 -4.05 -25.69 10.62
N ASP A 39 -4.39 -26.35 9.52
CA ASP A 39 -5.35 -25.85 8.54
C ASP A 39 -6.75 -25.67 9.14
N ARG A 40 -7.25 -26.63 9.94
CA ARG A 40 -8.52 -26.47 10.67
C ARG A 40 -8.49 -25.35 11.70
N LEU A 41 -7.33 -25.09 12.29
CA LEU A 41 -7.11 -23.97 13.19
C LEU A 41 -6.96 -22.64 12.44
N GLY A 42 -6.94 -22.64 11.10
CA GLY A 42 -6.80 -21.42 10.29
C GLY A 42 -5.41 -20.81 10.34
N LEU A 43 -4.38 -21.58 10.70
CA LEU A 43 -2.99 -21.13 10.66
C LEU A 43 -2.48 -21.00 9.22
N VAL A 44 -3.10 -21.71 8.28
CA VAL A 44 -2.83 -21.60 6.84
C VAL A 44 -4.16 -21.70 6.12
N VAL A 45 -4.35 -20.86 5.12
CA VAL A 45 -5.57 -20.85 4.29
C VAL A 45 -5.22 -21.40 2.91
N PRO A 46 -5.32 -22.72 2.69
CA PRO A 46 -5.00 -23.29 1.39
C PRO A 46 -6.02 -22.87 0.34
N THR A 47 -5.54 -22.72 -0.89
CA THR A 47 -6.43 -22.50 -2.03
C THR A 47 -7.21 -23.79 -2.32
N ARG A 48 -8.55 -23.69 -2.37
CA ARG A 48 -9.40 -24.80 -2.76
C ARG A 48 -9.48 -24.89 -4.28
N THR A 49 -9.28 -26.09 -4.80
CA THR A 49 -9.47 -26.38 -6.23
C THR A 49 -10.90 -26.82 -6.52
N GLY A 50 -11.34 -26.67 -7.77
CA GLY A 50 -12.69 -27.08 -8.21
C GLY A 50 -13.02 -28.56 -7.97
N GLY A 51 -12.00 -29.41 -7.76
CA GLY A 51 -12.15 -30.82 -7.37
C GLY A 51 -12.16 -31.08 -5.86
N GLY A 52 -12.25 -30.04 -5.02
CA GLY A 52 -12.30 -30.16 -3.55
C GLY A 52 -10.94 -30.39 -2.87
N GLY A 53 -9.86 -30.51 -3.64
CA GLY A 53 -8.50 -30.65 -3.13
C GLY A 53 -7.93 -29.32 -2.61
N ARG A 54 -7.14 -29.39 -1.54
CA ARG A 54 -6.40 -28.27 -0.97
C ARG A 54 -5.04 -28.15 -1.66
N ARG A 55 -4.70 -26.96 -2.12
CA ARG A 55 -3.37 -26.64 -2.65
C ARG A 55 -2.72 -25.56 -1.80
N TYR A 56 -1.46 -25.80 -1.48
CA TYR A 56 -0.58 -24.95 -0.71
C TYR A 56 0.44 -24.31 -1.64
N SER A 57 0.80 -23.08 -1.35
CA SER A 57 1.85 -22.35 -2.04
C SER A 57 3.22 -22.61 -1.38
N ALA A 58 4.31 -22.15 -2.00
CA ALA A 58 5.63 -22.25 -1.37
C ALA A 58 5.68 -21.38 -0.09
N ARG A 59 5.00 -20.23 -0.12
CA ARG A 59 4.82 -19.36 1.05
C ARG A 59 4.11 -20.07 2.20
N ASP A 60 3.04 -20.82 1.91
CA ASP A 60 2.33 -21.61 2.93
C ASP A 60 3.25 -22.63 3.60
N VAL A 61 4.11 -23.30 2.81
CA VAL A 61 5.06 -24.28 3.32
C VAL A 61 6.12 -23.62 4.21
N ALA A 62 6.66 -22.46 3.82
CA ALA A 62 7.62 -21.72 4.64
C ALA A 62 7.01 -21.30 5.97
N LEU A 63 5.78 -20.78 5.94
CA LEU A 63 5.01 -20.42 7.13
C LEU A 63 4.82 -21.63 8.06
N LEU A 64 4.44 -22.80 7.53
CA LEU A 64 4.26 -24.03 8.32
C LEU A 64 5.53 -24.47 9.04
N ARG A 65 6.70 -24.33 8.40
CA ARG A 65 8.00 -24.64 9.02
C ARG A 65 8.28 -23.71 10.18
N GLU A 66 7.96 -22.44 10.03
CA GLU A 66 8.21 -21.45 11.06
C GLU A 66 7.26 -21.59 12.24
N VAL A 67 5.98 -21.87 11.98
CA VAL A 67 4.99 -22.26 13.00
C VAL A 67 5.47 -23.49 13.77
N GLN A 68 6.00 -24.50 13.08
CA GLN A 68 6.54 -25.70 13.72
C GLN A 68 7.75 -25.36 14.60
N ARG A 69 8.69 -24.54 14.10
CA ARG A 69 9.87 -24.09 14.85
C ARG A 69 9.49 -23.33 16.11
N LEU A 70 8.55 -22.39 16.02
CA LEU A 70 8.04 -21.61 17.15
C LEU A 70 7.34 -22.51 18.18
N SER A 71 6.53 -23.46 17.72
CA SER A 71 5.83 -24.39 18.62
C SER A 71 6.80 -25.32 19.35
N GLN A 72 7.82 -25.86 18.67
CA GLN A 72 8.77 -26.82 19.24
C GLN A 72 9.84 -26.16 20.13
N ASN A 73 10.39 -25.02 19.72
CA ASN A 73 11.52 -24.40 20.41
C ASN A 73 11.11 -23.43 21.51
N GLU A 74 9.98 -22.73 21.33
CA GLU A 74 9.55 -21.64 22.21
C GLU A 74 8.30 -22.02 23.03
N GLY A 75 7.73 -23.21 22.80
CA GLY A 75 6.56 -23.71 23.54
C GLY A 75 5.29 -22.90 23.32
N VAL A 76 5.24 -22.09 22.25
CA VAL A 76 4.13 -21.20 21.98
C VAL A 76 2.90 -22.01 21.59
N ASN A 77 1.78 -21.75 22.26
CA ASN A 77 0.50 -22.37 21.93
C ASN A 77 0.05 -21.93 20.53
N LEU A 78 -0.50 -22.85 19.75
CA LEU A 78 -1.05 -22.62 18.40
C LEU A 78 -2.04 -21.45 18.37
N ALA A 79 -2.82 -21.25 19.44
CA ALA A 79 -3.72 -20.10 19.57
C ALA A 79 -2.96 -18.75 19.62
N GLY A 80 -1.78 -18.73 20.26
CA GLY A 80 -0.90 -17.57 20.29
C GLY A 80 -0.31 -17.27 18.92
N ILE A 81 0.16 -18.30 18.21
CA ILE A 81 0.67 -18.17 16.84
C ILE A 81 -0.42 -17.63 15.91
N GLN A 82 -1.65 -18.17 16.00
CA GLN A 82 -2.79 -17.67 15.24
C GLN A 82 -3.06 -16.19 15.53
N ARG A 83 -3.00 -15.78 16.80
CA ARG A 83 -3.22 -14.38 17.19
C ARG A 83 -2.15 -13.46 16.62
N ILE A 84 -0.88 -13.87 16.65
CA ILE A 84 0.24 -13.12 16.08
C ILE A 84 0.03 -12.93 14.58
N MET A 85 -0.27 -14.01 13.86
CA MET A 85 -0.53 -13.95 12.42
C MET A 85 -1.70 -13.03 12.06
N ALA A 86 -2.80 -13.11 12.82
CA ALA A 86 -3.95 -12.23 12.61
C ALA A 86 -3.59 -10.75 12.80
N LEU A 87 -2.78 -10.44 13.82
CA LEU A 87 -2.29 -9.09 14.07
C LEU A 87 -1.34 -8.61 12.97
N GLU A 88 -0.48 -9.49 12.45
CA GLU A 88 0.42 -9.16 11.34
C GLU A 88 -0.37 -8.84 10.06
N ALA A 89 -1.39 -9.64 9.75
CA ALA A 89 -2.29 -9.38 8.63
C ALA A 89 -3.03 -8.03 8.80
N GLU A 90 -3.48 -7.72 10.01
CA GLU A 90 -4.11 -6.44 10.33
C GLU A 90 -3.13 -5.26 10.15
N VAL A 91 -1.88 -5.41 10.63
CA VAL A 91 -0.84 -4.39 10.45
C VAL A 91 -0.50 -4.19 8.98
N ALA A 92 -0.41 -5.26 8.19
CA ALA A 92 -0.18 -5.18 6.75
C ALA A 92 -1.32 -4.44 6.03
N ALA A 93 -2.58 -4.77 6.37
CA ALA A 93 -3.75 -4.09 5.82
C ALA A 93 -3.79 -2.60 6.20
N LEU A 94 -3.49 -2.27 7.45
CA LEU A 94 -3.39 -0.87 7.91
C LEU A 94 -2.28 -0.11 7.21
N ARG A 95 -1.11 -0.72 7.01
CA ARG A 95 0.01 -0.12 6.26
C ARG A 95 -0.37 0.13 4.80
N SER A 96 -1.02 -0.83 4.14
CA SER A 96 -1.52 -0.65 2.77
C SER A 96 -2.55 0.48 2.70
N ARG A 97 -3.45 0.57 3.68
CA ARG A 97 -4.44 1.66 3.73
C ARG A 97 -3.80 3.02 3.97
N LEU A 98 -2.77 3.10 4.81
CA LEU A 98 -2.01 4.33 5.03
C LEU A 98 -1.30 4.77 3.75
N ALA A 99 -0.71 3.83 3.01
CA ALA A 99 -0.08 4.12 1.72
C ALA A 99 -1.10 4.69 0.72
N GLU A 100 -2.25 4.05 0.55
CA GLU A 100 -3.32 4.51 -0.33
C GLU A 100 -3.82 5.92 0.05
N LEU A 101 -4.06 6.15 1.35
CA LEU A 101 -4.49 7.47 1.83
C LEU A 101 -3.42 8.54 1.62
N SER A 102 -2.15 8.20 1.79
CA SER A 102 -1.04 9.12 1.55
C SER A 102 -0.94 9.53 0.07
N GLU A 103 -1.11 8.58 -0.85
CA GLU A 103 -1.13 8.85 -2.29
C GLU A 103 -2.33 9.74 -2.69
N HIS A 104 -3.50 9.50 -2.07
CA HIS A 104 -4.67 10.35 -2.28
C HIS A 104 -4.44 11.80 -1.81
N LEU A 105 -3.80 11.99 -0.65
CA LEU A 105 -3.47 13.32 -0.13
C LEU A 105 -2.46 14.03 -1.04
N ASP A 106 -1.40 13.34 -1.47
CA ASP A 106 -0.38 13.91 -2.37
C ASP A 106 -0.99 14.31 -3.72
N SER A 107 -1.90 13.50 -4.24
CA SER A 107 -2.65 13.80 -5.47
C SER A 107 -3.54 15.03 -5.32
N ALA A 108 -4.26 15.14 -4.20
CA ALA A 108 -5.13 16.28 -3.91
C ALA A 108 -4.33 17.58 -3.71
N LEU A 109 -3.24 17.53 -2.95
CA LEU A 109 -2.34 18.66 -2.75
C LEU A 109 -1.72 19.12 -4.07
N SER A 110 -1.27 18.19 -4.90
CA SER A 110 -0.71 18.48 -6.22
C SER A 110 -1.75 19.10 -7.17
N ALA A 111 -3.01 18.68 -7.11
CA ALA A 111 -4.10 19.29 -7.88
C ALA A 111 -4.38 20.73 -7.42
N ALA A 112 -4.44 20.96 -6.10
CA ALA A 112 -4.64 22.28 -5.51
C ALA A 112 -3.48 23.24 -5.80
N GLN A 113 -2.25 22.75 -5.85
CA GLN A 113 -1.08 23.55 -6.23
C GLN A 113 -1.09 23.92 -7.73
N ARG A 114 -1.54 23.02 -8.61
CA ARG A 114 -1.67 23.29 -10.05
C ARG A 114 -2.75 24.35 -10.34
N SER A 115 -3.84 24.38 -9.60
CA SER A 115 -4.89 25.38 -9.74
C SER A 115 -4.55 26.74 -9.10
N ARG A 116 -3.56 26.82 -8.20
CA ARG A 116 -3.05 28.06 -7.59
C ARG A 116 -1.92 28.75 -8.38
N ARG A 117 -1.76 28.46 -9.67
CA ARG A 117 -0.79 29.19 -10.52
C ARG A 117 -1.33 30.59 -10.78
N VAL A 118 -0.53 31.60 -10.47
CA VAL A 118 -0.86 33.00 -10.75
C VAL A 118 -0.17 33.38 -12.05
N PHE A 119 -0.92 33.82 -13.04
CA PHE A 119 -0.36 34.30 -14.30
C PHE A 119 0.03 35.77 -14.12
N ALA A 120 1.30 36.09 -14.40
CA ALA A 120 1.75 37.46 -14.51
C ALA A 120 1.83 37.81 -16.01
N ALA A 121 1.17 38.90 -16.41
CA ALA A 121 1.32 39.46 -17.74
C ALA A 121 2.47 40.46 -17.74
N GLY A 122 3.42 40.27 -18.65
CA GLY A 122 4.46 41.25 -18.92
C GLY A 122 3.92 42.44 -19.71
N PRO A 123 4.58 43.61 -19.68
CA PRO A 123 4.16 44.81 -20.39
C PRO A 123 4.18 44.65 -21.92
N THR A 124 4.84 43.61 -22.43
CA THR A 124 4.89 43.21 -23.84
C THR A 124 3.81 42.19 -24.25
N GLY A 125 2.95 41.78 -23.32
CA GLY A 125 1.88 40.81 -23.56
C GLY A 125 2.30 39.34 -23.41
N ASP A 126 3.52 39.08 -22.94
CA ASP A 126 4.00 37.75 -22.56
C ASP A 126 3.33 37.27 -21.27
N VAL A 127 3.02 35.97 -21.19
CA VAL A 127 2.37 35.36 -20.03
C VAL A 127 3.34 34.38 -19.37
N GLU A 128 3.78 34.69 -18.16
CA GLU A 128 4.56 33.77 -17.33
C GLU A 128 3.69 33.16 -16.22
N ALA A 129 3.75 31.82 -16.10
CA ALA A 129 3.13 31.10 -15.00
C ALA A 129 4.02 31.19 -13.73
N VAL A 130 3.61 31.98 -12.76
CA VAL A 130 4.36 32.21 -11.51
C VAL A 130 3.75 31.38 -10.37
N ARG A 131 4.60 30.86 -9.48
CA ARG A 131 4.10 30.26 -8.22
C ARG A 131 3.51 31.36 -7.34
N ALA A 132 2.37 31.09 -6.70
CA ALA A 132 1.79 32.00 -5.71
C ALA A 132 2.84 32.34 -4.62
N GLY A 133 3.20 33.62 -4.50
CA GLY A 133 4.22 34.12 -3.58
C GLY A 133 5.61 34.39 -4.18
N GLN A 134 5.86 34.02 -5.45
CA GLN A 134 7.07 34.46 -6.16
C GLN A 134 6.84 35.82 -6.82
N ARG A 135 7.82 36.73 -6.67
CA ARG A 135 7.83 38.00 -7.40
C ARG A 135 8.34 37.73 -8.82
N PRO A 136 7.64 38.19 -9.88
CA PRO A 136 8.12 38.08 -11.25
C PRO A 136 9.54 38.66 -11.37
N ARG A 137 10.45 37.95 -12.04
CA ARG A 137 11.81 38.47 -12.26
C ARG A 137 11.71 39.63 -13.24
N ARG A 138 12.06 40.85 -12.79
CA ARG A 138 12.11 42.03 -13.66
C ARG A 138 13.07 41.75 -14.82
N GLY A 139 12.53 41.61 -16.03
CA GLY A 139 13.30 41.79 -17.25
C GLY A 139 13.88 43.21 -17.29
N ARG A 140 15.07 43.38 -17.87
CA ARG A 140 15.87 44.62 -17.86
C ARG A 140 15.23 45.81 -18.61
N THR A 141 13.99 45.73 -19.04
CA THR A 141 13.34 46.74 -19.89
C THR A 141 11.94 47.08 -19.39
N GLY A 142 11.76 48.29 -18.84
CA GLY A 142 10.46 48.92 -18.64
C GLY A 142 9.89 48.88 -17.22
N SER A 143 9.48 50.05 -16.73
CA SER A 143 8.75 50.28 -15.48
C SER A 143 7.41 49.54 -15.50
N GLY A 144 7.30 48.44 -14.74
CA GLY A 144 6.07 47.64 -14.64
C GLY A 144 5.13 48.15 -13.55
N GLU A 145 3.94 48.58 -13.94
CA GLU A 145 2.81 48.92 -13.07
C GLU A 145 1.95 47.67 -12.83
N VAL A 146 1.49 47.45 -11.59
CA VAL A 146 0.71 46.27 -11.21
C VAL A 146 -0.76 46.65 -11.14
N VAL A 147 -1.57 46.12 -12.06
CA VAL A 147 -3.03 46.28 -12.02
C VAL A 147 -3.65 45.08 -11.33
N LEU A 148 -4.28 45.30 -10.17
CA LEU A 148 -4.97 44.27 -9.41
C LEU A 148 -6.42 44.14 -9.94
N TRP A 149 -6.68 43.12 -10.75
CA TRP A 149 -8.00 42.89 -11.32
C TRP A 149 -9.00 42.43 -10.24
N ARG A 150 -10.09 43.19 -10.07
CA ARG A 150 -11.22 42.83 -9.21
C ARG A 150 -12.46 42.59 -10.06
N PRO A 151 -13.01 41.36 -10.13
CA PRO A 151 -14.22 41.09 -10.87
C PRO A 151 -15.40 41.85 -10.24
N HIS A 152 -16.04 42.72 -11.02
CA HIS A 152 -17.30 43.34 -10.60
C HIS A 152 -18.40 42.28 -10.61
N ARG A 153 -19.02 42.04 -9.46
CA ARG A 153 -20.26 41.25 -9.38
C ARG A 153 -21.34 42.04 -10.11
N ARG A 154 -21.87 41.47 -11.21
CA ARG A 154 -23.10 41.92 -11.85
C ARG A 154 -24.21 41.92 -10.79
N SER A 155 -24.67 43.10 -10.38
CA SER A 155 -25.96 43.25 -9.71
C SER A 155 -27.05 42.98 -10.74
N SER A 156 -27.79 41.89 -10.55
CA SER A 156 -29.07 41.65 -11.20
C SER A 156 -30.08 42.66 -10.66
N TRP A 157 -30.55 43.54 -11.54
CA TRP A 157 -31.60 44.51 -11.28
C TRP A 157 -32.93 43.77 -11.09
N THR A 158 -33.65 44.13 -10.04
CA THR A 158 -35.01 43.68 -9.69
C THR A 158 -36.03 44.18 -10.71
N GLY A 159 -37.01 43.33 -11.05
CA GLY A 159 -38.35 43.77 -11.42
C GLY A 159 -39.26 43.72 -10.20
#